data_AF-A0A962MG49-F1
#
_entry.id   AF-A0A962MG49-F1
#
_cell.length_a   1.000
_cell.length_b   1.000
_cell.length_c   1.000
_cell.angle_alpha   90.00
_cell.angle_beta   90.00
_cell.angle_gamma   90.00
#
_symmetry.space_group_name_H-M   'P 1'
#
loop_
_entity.id
_entity.type
_entity.pdbx_description
1 polymer ?
#
loop_
_entity_poly.entity_id
_entity_poly.type
_entity_poly.pdbx_seq_one_letter_code
_entity_poly.pdbx_strand_id
1 'polypeptide(L)'
;MPEKLEIADELIAERRAGVPGELPDDMPNWMAVTITAIDWFSLWTGRLVCWLIVPLFLAMVYEVIARKFFLAPTLWAYDMSRFLYGALFMLGAGYALSRGVHIRADFIYRNWSARTQGIVDATLYILFYFPGLLTFLFMSTDFAY
;
A
#
# COMPACT_ATOMS: atom_id res chain seq x y z
N MET A 1 -24.21 -14.72 -14.20
CA MET A 1 -23.65 -14.48 -12.86
C MET A 1 -22.28 -13.80 -12.82
N PRO A 2 -21.37 -13.86 -13.83
CA PRO A 2 -20.11 -13.11 -13.74
C PRO A 2 -20.30 -11.58 -13.84
N GLU A 3 -21.20 -11.13 -14.71
CA GLU A 3 -21.45 -9.70 -14.99
C GLU A 3 -21.91 -8.88 -13.77
N LYS A 4 -22.78 -9.42 -12.90
CA LYS A 4 -23.21 -8.72 -11.68
C LYS A 4 -22.10 -8.58 -10.63
N LEU A 5 -21.12 -9.48 -10.67
CA LEU A 5 -19.97 -9.45 -9.75
C LEU A 5 -18.98 -8.38 -10.22
N GLU A 6 -18.66 -8.33 -11.51
CA GLU A 6 -17.80 -7.29 -12.09
C GLU A 6 -18.34 -5.88 -11.83
N ILE A 7 -19.64 -5.66 -12.05
CA ILE A 7 -20.28 -4.35 -11.81
C ILE A 7 -20.19 -3.96 -10.32
N ALA A 8 -20.40 -4.89 -9.40
CA ALA A 8 -20.32 -4.59 -7.97
C ALA A 8 -18.88 -4.28 -7.52
N ASP A 9 -17.91 -5.00 -8.07
CA ASP A 9 -16.49 -4.83 -7.76
C ASP A 9 -15.97 -3.49 -8.34
N GLU A 10 -16.43 -3.11 -9.54
CA GLU A 10 -16.17 -1.81 -10.16
C GLU A 10 -16.74 -0.66 -9.31
N LEU A 11 -17.99 -0.75 -8.85
CA LEU A 11 -18.61 0.28 -8.01
C LEU A 11 -17.93 0.45 -6.64
N ILE A 12 -17.37 -0.62 -6.06
CA ILE A 12 -16.58 -0.54 -4.82
C ILE A 12 -15.23 0.13 -5.07
N ALA A 13 -14.58 -0.19 -6.20
CA ALA A 13 -13.33 0.44 -6.62
C ALA A 13 -13.54 1.93 -6.93
N GLU A 14 -14.60 2.27 -7.67
CA GLU A 14 -14.95 3.65 -8.04
C GLU A 14 -15.23 4.53 -6.82
N ARG A 15 -15.90 3.98 -5.79
CA ARG A 15 -16.16 4.69 -4.52
C ARG A 15 -14.90 5.19 -3.82
N ARG A 16 -13.73 4.59 -4.08
CA ARG A 16 -12.44 4.98 -3.50
C ARG A 16 -11.44 5.54 -4.53
N ALA A 17 -11.78 5.51 -5.82
CA ALA A 17 -10.95 6.04 -6.88
C ALA A 17 -11.11 7.56 -7.09
N GLY A 18 -12.07 8.19 -6.39
CA GLY A 18 -12.32 9.63 -6.42
C GLY A 18 -11.03 10.44 -6.36
N VAL A 19 -11.00 11.54 -7.11
CA VAL A 19 -9.85 12.45 -7.06
C VAL A 19 -9.81 13.05 -5.64
N PRO A 20 -8.66 13.04 -4.95
CA PRO A 20 -8.58 13.60 -3.60
C PRO A 20 -9.08 15.04 -3.58
N GLY A 21 -10.16 15.26 -2.84
CA GLY A 21 -10.89 16.54 -2.79
C GLY A 21 -12.38 16.42 -3.15
N GLU A 22 -12.82 15.37 -3.84
CA GLU A 22 -14.25 15.10 -4.07
C GLU A 22 -14.85 14.38 -2.87
N LEU A 23 -15.40 15.16 -1.94
CA LEU A 23 -16.08 14.67 -0.74
C LEU A 23 -17.59 14.97 -0.83
N PRO A 24 -18.46 14.17 -0.17
CA PRO A 24 -19.87 14.48 -0.06
C PRO A 24 -20.10 15.85 0.59
N ASP A 25 -20.98 16.68 0.00
CA ASP A 25 -21.30 18.04 0.47
C ASP A 25 -21.87 18.08 1.91
N ASP A 26 -22.43 16.96 2.37
CA ASP A 26 -23.05 16.81 3.69
C ASP A 26 -22.05 16.48 4.82
N MET A 27 -20.74 16.46 4.52
CA MET A 27 -19.71 16.06 5.48
C MET A 27 -19.31 17.19 6.44
N PRO A 28 -19.12 16.92 7.75
CA PRO A 28 -18.56 17.90 8.67
C PRO A 28 -17.14 18.33 8.26
N ASN A 29 -16.84 19.63 8.35
CA ASN A 29 -15.55 20.21 7.92
C ASN A 29 -14.32 19.52 8.52
N TRP A 30 -14.38 19.07 9.78
CA TRP A 30 -13.25 18.39 10.43
C TRP A 30 -12.95 17.03 9.81
N MET A 31 -13.99 16.29 9.40
CA MET A 31 -13.88 14.99 8.76
C MET A 31 -13.30 15.16 7.35
N ALA A 32 -13.80 16.15 6.61
CA ALA A 32 -13.32 16.49 5.28
C ALA A 32 -11.83 16.83 5.26
N VAL A 33 -11.39 17.70 6.18
CA VAL A 33 -9.98 18.09 6.32
C VAL A 33 -9.10 16.89 6.70
N THR A 34 -9.57 16.03 7.60
CA THR A 34 -8.79 14.85 8.03
C THR A 34 -8.59 13.87 6.87
N ILE A 35 -9.65 13.56 6.12
CA ILE A 35 -9.58 12.62 4.99
C ILE A 35 -8.69 13.19 3.88
N THR A 36 -8.91 14.44 3.50
CA THR A 36 -8.11 15.07 2.42
C THR A 36 -6.64 15.19 2.78
N ALA A 37 -6.31 15.47 4.05
CA ALA A 37 -4.92 15.49 4.51
C ALA A 37 -4.25 14.11 4.40
N ILE A 38 -4.95 13.05 4.80
CA ILE A 38 -4.47 11.66 4.68
C ILE A 38 -4.28 11.29 3.21
N ASP A 39 -5.26 11.58 2.34
CA ASP A 39 -5.16 11.25 0.92
C ASP A 39 -4.03 12.00 0.23
N TRP A 40 -3.82 13.28 0.57
CA TRP A 40 -2.70 14.06 0.06
C TRP A 40 -1.35 13.49 0.50
N PHE A 41 -1.24 13.10 1.77
CA PHE A 41 -0.04 12.46 2.29
C PHE A 41 0.22 11.15 1.55
N SER A 42 -0.78 10.26 1.41
CA SER A 42 -0.65 8.99 0.69
C SER A 42 -0.29 9.18 -0.78
N LEU A 43 -0.86 10.17 -1.47
CA LEU A 43 -0.47 10.53 -2.84
C LEU A 43 0.99 10.93 -2.94
N TRP A 44 1.44 11.81 -2.03
CA TRP A 44 2.79 12.32 -2.04
C TRP A 44 3.80 11.21 -1.75
N THR A 45 3.50 10.36 -0.76
CA THR A 45 4.28 9.15 -0.47
C THR A 45 4.33 8.25 -1.70
N GLY A 46 3.21 7.95 -2.35
CA GLY A 46 3.18 7.13 -3.56
C GLY A 46 4.07 7.70 -4.67
N ARG A 47 3.96 9.01 -4.95
CA ARG A 47 4.77 9.69 -5.96
C ARG A 47 6.27 9.62 -5.67
N LEU A 48 6.67 9.77 -4.40
CA LEU A 48 8.07 9.64 -4.00
C LEU A 48 8.57 8.20 -4.10
N VAL A 49 7.77 7.25 -3.64
CA VAL A 49 8.12 5.83 -3.60
C VAL A 49 8.28 5.25 -5.00
N CYS A 50 7.49 5.71 -5.97
CA CYS A 50 7.66 5.33 -7.37
C CYS A 50 9.09 5.58 -7.89
N TRP A 51 9.80 6.59 -7.39
CA TRP A 51 11.18 6.85 -7.80
C TRP A 51 12.18 5.80 -7.30
N LEU A 52 11.87 5.05 -6.23
CA LEU A 52 12.74 3.97 -5.72
C LEU A 52 12.85 2.78 -6.69
N ILE A 53 11.94 2.67 -7.66
CA ILE A 53 12.01 1.60 -8.66
C ILE A 53 13.20 1.79 -9.61
N VAL A 54 13.63 3.02 -9.86
CA VAL A 54 14.75 3.34 -10.75
C VAL A 54 16.08 2.79 -10.23
N PRO A 55 16.54 3.13 -9.01
CA PRO A 55 17.77 2.57 -8.46
C PRO A 55 17.67 1.06 -8.25
N LEU A 56 16.49 0.53 -7.91
CA LEU A 56 16.28 -0.91 -7.78
C LEU A 56 16.49 -1.63 -9.12
N PHE A 57 15.88 -1.12 -10.20
CA PHE A 57 16.04 -1.68 -11.54
C PHE A 57 17.50 -1.66 -11.98
N LEU A 58 18.18 -0.53 -11.81
CA LEU A 58 19.59 -0.38 -12.17
C LEU A 58 20.49 -1.36 -11.39
N ALA A 59 20.25 -1.53 -10.08
CA ALA A 59 20.98 -2.48 -9.26
C ALA A 59 20.77 -3.93 -9.72
N MET A 60 19.53 -4.30 -10.06
CA MET A 60 19.22 -5.65 -10.54
C MET A 60 19.83 -5.92 -11.92
N VAL A 61 19.79 -4.95 -12.84
CA VAL A 61 20.44 -5.09 -14.16
C VAL A 61 21.94 -5.24 -14.00
N TYR A 62 22.58 -4.41 -13.16
CA TYR A 62 24.00 -4.51 -12.86
C TYR A 62 24.36 -5.88 -12.29
N GLU A 63 23.62 -6.36 -11.30
CA GLU A 63 23.87 -7.68 -10.68
C GLU A 63 23.72 -8.83 -11.68
N VAL A 64 22.69 -8.78 -12.54
CA VAL A 64 22.53 -9.80 -13.59
C VAL A 64 23.70 -9.78 -14.57
N ILE A 65 24.17 -8.59 -14.98
CA ILE A 65 25.31 -8.48 -15.88
C ILE A 65 26.59 -8.99 -15.21
N ALA A 66 26.91 -8.52 -14.01
CA ALA A 66 28.08 -8.92 -13.25
C ALA A 66 28.13 -10.44 -13.01
N ARG A 67 27.01 -11.03 -12.59
CA ARG A 67 26.92 -12.45 -12.29
C ARG A 67 26.97 -13.32 -13.55
N LYS A 68 26.29 -12.92 -14.63
CA LYS A 68 26.15 -13.76 -15.83
C LYS A 68 27.30 -13.61 -16.82
N PHE A 69 27.89 -12.43 -16.95
CA PHE A 69 28.98 -12.18 -17.90
C PHE A 69 30.37 -12.17 -17.25
N PHE A 70 30.46 -11.76 -15.99
CA PHE A 70 31.76 -11.63 -15.29
C PHE A 70 31.97 -12.68 -14.19
N LEU A 71 30.99 -13.58 -13.96
CA LEU A 71 31.03 -14.61 -12.91
C LEU A 71 31.34 -14.05 -11.50
N ALA A 72 31.09 -12.75 -11.29
CA ALA A 72 31.42 -12.01 -10.09
C ALA A 72 30.12 -11.54 -9.40
N PRO A 73 29.54 -12.34 -8.49
CA PRO A 73 28.35 -11.94 -7.75
C PRO A 73 28.65 -10.77 -6.83
N THR A 74 27.75 -9.78 -6.75
CA THR A 74 27.94 -8.62 -5.87
C THR A 74 27.02 -8.69 -4.66
N LEU A 75 27.61 -8.80 -3.46
CA LEU A 75 26.87 -8.91 -2.20
C LEU A 75 26.04 -7.65 -1.92
N TRP A 76 26.60 -6.47 -2.21
CA TRP A 76 25.93 -5.20 -1.95
C TRP A 76 24.64 -5.03 -2.77
N ALA A 77 24.59 -5.51 -4.01
CA ALA A 77 23.40 -5.37 -4.85
C ALA A 77 22.25 -6.25 -4.33
N TYR A 78 22.58 -7.42 -3.76
CA TYR A 78 21.60 -8.28 -3.12
C TYR A 78 20.95 -7.59 -1.91
N ASP A 79 21.77 -7.07 -0.98
CA ASP A 79 21.26 -6.40 0.22
C ASP A 79 20.47 -5.13 -0.14
N MET A 80 21.00 -4.31 -1.04
CA MET A 80 20.34 -3.07 -1.47
C MET A 80 19.00 -3.36 -2.16
N SER A 81 18.92 -4.38 -3.01
CA SER A 81 17.67 -4.78 -3.64
C SER A 81 16.62 -5.20 -2.62
N ARG A 82 17.02 -5.95 -1.58
CA ARG A 82 16.11 -6.45 -0.54
C ARG A 82 15.50 -5.31 0.28
N PHE A 83 16.31 -4.30 0.65
CA PHE A 83 15.82 -3.11 1.34
C PHE A 83 14.89 -2.27 0.46
N LEU A 84 15.27 -2.04 -0.80
CA LEU A 84 14.44 -1.26 -1.74
C LEU A 84 13.12 -1.95 -2.07
N TYR A 85 13.11 -3.28 -2.24
CA TYR A 85 11.87 -4.05 -2.41
C TYR A 85 10.97 -3.94 -1.19
N GLY A 86 11.52 -4.08 0.02
CA GLY A 86 10.76 -3.92 1.26
C GLY A 86 10.16 -2.52 1.40
N ALA A 87 10.95 -1.48 1.10
CA ALA A 87 10.51 -0.09 1.12
C ALA A 87 9.40 0.18 0.09
N LEU A 88 9.57 -0.28 -1.15
CA LEU A 88 8.57 -0.16 -2.22
C LEU A 88 7.25 -0.83 -1.81
N PHE A 89 7.33 -2.04 -1.26
CA PHE A 89 6.15 -2.78 -0.83
C PHE A 89 5.42 -2.08 0.32
N MET A 90 6.12 -1.74 1.40
CA MET A 90 5.49 -1.17 2.61
C MET A 90 4.97 0.25 2.37
N LEU A 91 5.76 1.11 1.71
CA LEU A 91 5.34 2.48 1.44
C LEU A 91 4.32 2.55 0.28
N GLY A 92 4.43 1.65 -0.70
CA GLY A 92 3.46 1.53 -1.79
C GLY A 92 2.12 0.94 -1.34
N ALA A 93 2.12 0.06 -0.33
CA ALA A 93 0.91 -0.53 0.23
C ALA A 93 -0.08 0.52 0.75
N GLY A 94 0.41 1.58 1.40
CA GLY A 94 -0.43 2.68 1.89
C GLY A 94 -1.09 3.47 0.77
N TYR A 95 -0.36 3.75 -0.32
CA TYR A 95 -0.91 4.36 -1.52
C TYR A 95 -1.95 3.46 -2.21
N ALA A 96 -1.65 2.16 -2.35
CA ALA A 96 -2.62 1.20 -2.89
C ALA A 96 -3.90 1.14 -2.05
N LEU A 97 -3.77 1.24 -0.72
CA LEU A 97 -4.90 1.21 0.21
C LEU A 97 -5.78 2.46 0.08
N SER A 98 -5.19 3.64 -0.03
CA SER A 98 -5.96 4.88 -0.22
C SER A 98 -6.72 4.87 -1.55
N ARG A 99 -6.15 4.27 -2.60
CA ARG A 99 -6.79 4.13 -3.92
C ARG A 99 -7.75 2.94 -4.02
N GLY A 100 -7.92 2.15 -2.96
CA GLY A 100 -8.80 0.97 -2.98
C GLY A 100 -8.33 -0.18 -3.87
N VAL A 101 -7.06 -0.17 -4.31
CA VAL A 101 -6.47 -1.23 -5.15
C VAL A 101 -5.63 -2.22 -4.33
N HIS A 102 -5.54 -2.01 -3.02
CA HIS A 102 -4.90 -2.96 -2.12
C HIS A 102 -5.73 -4.25 -2.05
N ILE A 103 -5.09 -5.39 -2.27
CA ILE A 103 -5.75 -6.70 -2.35
C ILE A 103 -6.60 -6.94 -1.10
N ARG A 104 -7.87 -7.27 -1.31
CA ARG A 104 -8.87 -7.51 -0.26
C ARG A 104 -9.66 -8.78 -0.58
N ALA A 105 -10.18 -9.42 0.47
CA ALA A 105 -11.10 -10.55 0.32
C ALA A 105 -12.54 -10.05 0.22
N ASP A 106 -13.06 -9.91 -1.00
CA ASP A 106 -14.33 -9.18 -1.24
C ASP A 106 -15.60 -10.04 -1.25
N PHE A 107 -15.49 -11.38 -1.18
CA PHE A 107 -16.65 -12.27 -1.35
C PHE A 107 -17.78 -12.02 -0.34
N ILE A 108 -17.44 -11.88 0.94
CA ILE A 108 -18.39 -11.63 2.04
C ILE A 108 -18.54 -10.13 2.29
N TYR A 109 -17.45 -9.38 2.13
CA TYR A 109 -17.35 -7.95 2.46
C TYR A 109 -18.34 -7.08 1.65
N ARG A 110 -18.57 -7.42 0.38
CA ARG A 110 -19.46 -6.65 -0.51
C ARG A 110 -20.94 -6.63 -0.11
N ASN A 111 -21.40 -7.66 0.62
CA ASN A 111 -22.80 -7.77 1.04
C ASN A 111 -23.10 -6.96 2.30
N TRP A 112 -22.10 -6.33 2.91
CA TRP A 112 -22.24 -5.58 4.15
C TRP A 112 -22.49 -4.10 3.89
N SER A 113 -23.22 -3.45 4.81
CA SER A 113 -23.39 -2.00 4.79
C SER A 113 -22.04 -1.29 4.96
N ALA A 114 -21.91 -0.07 4.43
CA ALA A 114 -20.69 0.74 4.55
C ALA A 114 -20.25 0.95 6.02
N ARG A 115 -21.20 1.01 6.95
CA ARG A 115 -20.92 1.13 8.40
C ARG A 115 -20.33 -0.17 8.96
N THR A 116 -20.90 -1.32 8.61
CA THR A 116 -20.38 -2.63 9.02
C THR A 116 -18.99 -2.86 8.45
N GLN A 117 -18.81 -2.56 7.16
CA GLN A 117 -17.52 -2.59 6.47
C GLN A 117 -16.44 -1.78 7.21
N GLY A 118 -16.76 -0.53 7.57
CA GLY A 118 -15.83 0.34 8.31
C GLY A 118 -15.51 -0.15 9.72
N ILE A 119 -16.49 -0.68 10.45
CA ILE A 119 -16.28 -1.21 11.81
C ILE A 119 -15.38 -2.46 11.79
N VAL A 120 -15.64 -3.37 10.86
CA VAL A 120 -14.84 -4.60 10.71
C VAL A 120 -13.42 -4.23 10.29
N ASP A 121 -13.25 -3.39 9.28
CA ASP A 121 -11.92 -2.91 8.85
C ASP A 121 -11.17 -2.28 10.04
N ALA A 122 -11.80 -1.34 10.75
CA ALA A 122 -11.16 -0.66 11.88
C ALA A 122 -10.75 -1.64 12.99
N THR A 123 -11.60 -2.62 13.30
CA THR A 123 -11.33 -3.63 14.33
C THR A 123 -10.17 -4.53 13.91
N LEU A 124 -10.15 -5.00 12.65
CA LEU A 124 -9.07 -5.83 12.13
C LEU A 124 -7.75 -5.07 12.08
N TYR A 125 -7.77 -3.79 11.70
CA TYR A 125 -6.58 -2.95 11.72
C TYR A 125 -6.02 -2.78 13.14
N ILE A 126 -6.88 -2.48 14.11
CA ILE A 126 -6.45 -2.24 15.50
C ILE A 126 -5.98 -3.53 16.19
N LEU A 127 -6.66 -4.66 15.96
CA LEU A 127 -6.38 -5.90 16.71
C LEU A 127 -5.26 -6.73 16.08
N PHE A 128 -5.14 -6.74 14.75
CA PHE A 128 -4.22 -7.63 14.04
C PHE A 128 -3.11 -6.89 13.30
N TYR A 129 -3.43 -5.82 12.57
CA TYR A 129 -2.45 -5.12 11.74
C TYR A 129 -1.46 -4.29 12.56
N PHE A 130 -1.95 -3.37 13.41
CA PHE A 130 -1.08 -2.49 14.18
C PHE A 130 -0.21 -3.24 15.21
N PRO A 131 -0.74 -4.21 15.99
CA PRO A 131 0.09 -4.97 16.92
C PRO A 131 1.18 -5.75 16.20
N GLY A 132 0.88 -6.36 15.04
CA GLY A 132 1.86 -7.04 14.21
C GLY A 132 2.94 -6.10 13.66
N LEU A 133 2.56 -4.90 13.21
CA LEU A 133 3.53 -3.89 12.77
C LEU A 133 4.41 -3.39 13.91
N LEU A 134 3.85 -3.19 15.09
CA LEU A 134 4.60 -2.75 16.27
C LEU A 134 5.61 -3.82 16.73
N THR A 135 5.24 -5.10 16.69
CA THR A 135 6.19 -6.18 16.99
C THR A 135 7.29 -6.27 15.95
N PHE A 136 6.98 -6.13 14.65
CA PHE A 136 8.02 -6.08 13.62
C PHE A 136 8.93 -4.86 13.76
N LEU A 137 8.38 -3.70 14.11
CA LEU A 137 9.15 -2.49 14.36
C LEU A 137 10.09 -2.69 15.56
N PHE A 138 9.59 -3.25 16.67
CA PHE A 138 10.41 -3.54 17.84
C PHE A 138 11.50 -4.57 17.54
N MET A 139 11.19 -5.65 16.83
CA MET A 139 12.20 -6.61 16.40
C MET A 139 13.24 -5.99 15.45
N SER A 140 12.82 -5.03 14.62
CA SER A 140 13.75 -4.35 13.70
C SER A 140 14.81 -3.52 14.42
N THR A 141 14.55 -3.02 15.64
CA THR A 141 15.54 -2.24 16.38
C THR A 141 16.74 -3.07 16.82
N ASP A 142 16.56 -4.38 17.00
CA ASP A 142 17.66 -5.30 17.32
C ASP A 142 18.62 -5.52 16.14
N PHE A 143 18.19 -5.20 14.91
CA PHE A 143 19.05 -5.24 13.72
C PHE A 143 19.70 -3.88 13.42
N ALA A 144 19.25 -2.81 14.08
CA ALA A 144 19.78 -1.46 13.89
C ALA A 144 21.03 -1.18 14.74
N TYR A 145 21.32 -2.01 15.74
CA TYR A 145 22.45 -1.89 16.66
C TYR A 145 23.19 -3.23 16.80
#